data_AF-A0A9D1UG15-F1
#
_entry.id   AF-A0A9D1UG15-F1
#
_cell.length_a   1.000
_cell.length_b   1.000
_cell.length_c   1.000
_cell.angle_alpha   90.00
_cell.angle_beta   90.00
_cell.angle_gamma   90.00
#
_symmetry.space_group_name_H-M   'P 1'
#
loop_
_entity.id
_entity.type
_entity.pdbx_description
1 polymer ?
#
loop_
_entity_poly.entity_id
_entity_poly.type
_entity_poly.pdbx_seq_one_letter_code
_entity_poly.pdbx_strand_id
1 'polypeptide(L)'
;MQISTNAVDEVNTAKELLDLFNRIEEKADKIKGSFKFLTIKDVMDLTGYSEPTVQKLFRRKDFPAWEIGKNKIVFAPAFYEYAMKGVKD
;
A
#
# COMPACT_ATOMS: atom_id res chain seq x y z
N MET A 1 -1.05 -33.48 39.06
CA MET A 1 -1.86 -33.18 37.88
C MET A 1 -1.16 -33.82 36.69
N GLN A 2 -1.66 -34.94 36.17
CA GLN A 2 -1.11 -35.56 34.97
C GLN A 2 -1.75 -34.88 33.77
N ILE A 3 -0.97 -34.10 33.03
CA ILE A 3 -1.41 -33.52 31.76
C ILE A 3 -1.26 -34.62 30.72
N SER A 4 -2.34 -35.35 30.45
CA SER A 4 -2.39 -36.25 29.30
C SER A 4 -2.81 -35.44 28.09
N THR A 5 -1.88 -34.73 27.45
CA THR A 5 -2.22 -34.13 26.16
C THR A 5 -2.06 -35.17 25.06
N ASN A 6 -3.04 -35.21 24.16
CA ASN A 6 -2.90 -35.88 22.88
C ASN A 6 -1.94 -35.07 22.01
N ALA A 7 -0.69 -35.53 21.88
CA ALA A 7 0.35 -34.87 21.10
C ALA A 7 -0.08 -34.56 19.66
N VAL A 8 -1.03 -35.31 19.10
CA VAL A 8 -1.61 -35.05 17.78
C VAL A 8 -2.39 -33.74 17.75
N ASP A 9 -3.14 -33.41 18.81
CA ASP A 9 -3.96 -32.21 18.89
C ASP A 9 -3.10 -30.96 19.07
N GLU A 10 -2.03 -31.05 19.86
CA GLU A 10 -1.03 -29.97 19.98
C GLU A 10 -0.34 -29.70 18.63
N VAL A 11 0.05 -30.75 17.91
CA VAL A 11 0.67 -30.63 16.58
C VAL A 11 -0.31 -30.02 15.57
N ASN A 12 -1.59 -30.37 15.60
CA ASN A 12 -2.60 -29.79 14.73
C ASN A 12 -2.83 -28.31 15.05
N THR A 13 -2.92 -27.96 16.33
CA THR A 13 -3.04 -26.56 16.77
C THR A 13 -1.83 -25.72 16.33
N ALA A 14 -0.62 -26.29 16.43
CA ALA A 14 0.60 -25.62 15.97
C ALA A 14 0.60 -25.35 14.46
N LYS A 15 0.05 -26.27 13.64
CA LYS A 15 -0.11 -26.07 12.19
C LYS A 15 -1.10 -24.95 11.88
N GLU A 16 -2.24 -24.91 12.56
CA GLU A 16 -3.22 -23.85 12.36
C GLU A 16 -2.66 -22.46 12.74
N LEU A 17 -1.89 -22.39 13.82
CA LEU A 17 -1.18 -21.17 14.22
C LEU A 17 -0.16 -20.73 13.17
N LEU A 18 0.62 -21.67 12.61
CA LEU A 18 1.58 -21.37 11.55
C LEU A 18 0.87 -20.82 10.30
N ASP A 19 -0.23 -21.44 9.89
CA ASP A 19 -1.04 -20.97 8.76
C ASP A 19 -1.61 -19.57 8.99
N LEU A 20 -2.02 -19.28 10.23
CA LEU A 20 -2.46 -17.93 10.60
C LEU A 20 -1.31 -16.93 10.50
N PHE A 21 -0.12 -17.25 11.02
CA PHE A 21 1.04 -16.36 10.94
C PHE A 21 1.43 -16.08 9.48
N ASN A 22 1.45 -17.09 8.62
CA ASN A 22 1.72 -16.91 7.19
C ASN A 22 0.72 -15.95 6.54
N ARG A 23 -0.58 -16.09 6.85
CA ARG A 23 -1.62 -15.17 6.33
C ARG A 23 -1.45 -13.74 6.85
N ILE A 24 -0.98 -13.57 8.09
CA ILE A 24 -0.70 -12.25 8.66
C ILE A 24 0.48 -11.61 7.93
N GLU A 25 1.56 -12.36 7.70
CA GLU A 25 2.74 -11.87 6.99
C GLU A 25 2.41 -11.44 5.55
N GLU A 26 1.68 -12.28 4.80
CA GLU A 26 1.24 -11.95 3.43
C GLU A 26 0.41 -10.65 3.38
N LYS A 27 -0.46 -10.44 4.36
CA LYS A 27 -1.25 -9.21 4.45
C LYS A 27 -0.40 -8.01 4.83
N ALA A 28 0.53 -8.18 5.77
CA ALA A 28 1.44 -7.13 6.20
C ALA A 28 2.32 -6.64 5.04
N ASP A 29 2.81 -7.55 4.20
CA ASP A 29 3.63 -7.20 3.04
C ASP A 29 2.83 -6.44 1.97
N LYS A 30 1.58 -6.84 1.72
CA LYS A 30 0.66 -6.07 0.85
C LYS A 30 0.43 -4.65 1.39
N ILE A 31 0.23 -4.53 2.70
CA ILE A 31 0.03 -3.23 3.36
C ILE A 31 1.30 -2.38 3.24
N LYS A 32 2.49 -2.93 3.49
CA LYS A 32 3.76 -2.21 3.32
C LYS A 32 3.94 -1.70 1.89
N GLY A 33 3.63 -2.51 0.88
CA GLY A 33 3.69 -2.09 -0.54
C GLY A 33 2.73 -0.94 -0.89
N SER A 34 1.67 -0.77 -0.09
CA SER A 34 0.67 0.29 -0.23
C SER A 34 1.16 1.64 0.32
N PHE A 35 2.12 1.62 1.24
CA PHE A 35 2.67 2.81 1.91
C PHE A 35 3.99 3.25 1.30
N LYS A 36 3.93 3.78 0.08
CA LYS A 36 5.09 4.35 -0.61
C LYS A 36 4.81 5.73 -1.16
N PHE A 37 5.87 6.47 -1.47
CA PHE A 37 5.78 7.68 -2.24
C PHE A 37 5.88 7.34 -3.74
N LEU A 38 5.00 7.94 -4.52
CA LEU A 38 4.97 7.85 -5.98
C LEU A 38 5.63 9.09 -6.56
N THR A 39 6.54 8.89 -7.49
CA THR A 39 7.13 9.96 -8.31
C THR A 39 6.19 10.32 -9.46
N ILE A 40 6.54 11.36 -10.22
CA ILE A 40 5.87 11.69 -11.48
C ILE A 40 5.83 10.47 -12.41
N LYS A 41 6.95 9.75 -12.54
CA LYS A 41 7.03 8.57 -13.39
C LYS A 41 6.07 7.47 -12.93
N ASP A 42 6.03 7.19 -11.64
CA ASP A 42 5.10 6.19 -11.10
C ASP A 42 3.63 6.57 -11.38
N VAL A 43 3.29 7.85 -11.25
CA VAL A 43 1.94 8.34 -11.56
C VAL A 43 1.64 8.26 -13.05
N MET A 44 2.61 8.55 -13.93
CA MET A 44 2.47 8.35 -15.37
C MET A 44 2.20 6.88 -15.71
N ASP A 45 2.99 5.97 -15.15
CA ASP A 45 2.86 4.53 -15.39
C ASP A 45 1.51 3.98 -14.87
N LEU A 46 1.02 4.50 -13.74
CA LEU A 46 -0.26 4.10 -13.16
C LEU A 46 -1.49 4.64 -13.90
N THR A 47 -1.40 5.86 -14.45
CA THR A 47 -2.55 6.56 -15.06
C THR A 47 -2.57 6.53 -16.58
N GLY A 48 -1.42 6.25 -17.21
CA GLY A 48 -1.21 6.40 -18.64
C GLY A 48 -1.10 7.86 -19.11
N TYR A 49 -1.04 8.83 -18.19
CA TYR A 49 -0.94 10.24 -18.55
C TYR A 49 0.47 10.64 -18.97
N SER A 50 0.54 11.60 -19.89
CA SER A 50 1.80 12.20 -20.32
C SER A 50 2.46 13.01 -19.20
N GLU A 51 3.78 13.12 -19.23
CA GLU A 51 4.54 13.88 -18.23
C GLU A 51 4.02 15.31 -18.03
N PRO A 52 3.71 16.11 -19.08
CA PRO A 52 3.18 17.46 -18.88
C PRO A 52 1.83 17.48 -18.13
N THR A 53 1.00 16.46 -18.33
CA THR A 53 -0.30 16.31 -17.66
C THR A 53 -0.10 16.02 -16.18
N VAL A 54 0.79 15.08 -15.87
CA VAL A 54 1.13 14.76 -14.47
C VAL A 54 1.84 15.93 -13.79
N GLN A 55 2.72 16.66 -14.49
CA GLN A 55 3.32 17.88 -13.94
C GLN A 55 2.29 18.96 -13.61
N LYS A 56 1.23 19.11 -14.43
CA LYS A 56 0.10 20.01 -14.13
C LYS A 56 -0.67 19.52 -12.91
N LEU A 57 -0.96 18.22 -12.81
CA LEU A 57 -1.61 17.59 -11.64
C LEU A 57 -0.84 17.90 -10.35
N PHE A 58 0.48 17.69 -10.35
CA PHE A 58 1.34 17.97 -9.19
C PHE A 58 1.46 19.47 -8.82
N ARG A 59 1.01 20.38 -9.70
CA ARG A 59 0.95 21.82 -9.42
C ARG A 59 -0.43 22.28 -8.95
N ARG A 60 -1.45 21.40 -8.98
CA ARG A 60 -2.78 21.78 -8.50
C ARG A 60 -2.77 21.94 -6.98
N LYS A 61 -3.50 22.94 -6.48
CA LYS A 61 -3.56 23.24 -5.04
C LYS A 61 -4.29 22.17 -4.23
N ASP A 62 -5.18 21.41 -4.87
CA ASP A 62 -5.98 20.35 -4.26
C ASP A 62 -5.30 18.98 -4.31
N PHE A 63 -4.24 18.83 -5.11
CA PHE A 63 -3.53 17.57 -5.23
C PHE A 63 -2.53 17.39 -4.08
N PRO A 64 -2.49 16.23 -3.40
CA PRO A 64 -1.68 16.01 -2.20
C PRO A 64 -0.17 15.78 -2.49
N ALA A 65 0.40 16.57 -3.40
CA ALA A 65 1.82 16.51 -3.74
C ALA A 65 2.71 17.13 -2.66
N TRP A 66 3.89 16.55 -2.51
CA TRP A 66 5.00 17.05 -1.71
C TRP A 66 6.14 17.42 -2.65
N GLU A 67 6.62 18.65 -2.52
CA GLU A 67 7.72 19.17 -3.33
C GLU A 67 8.93 19.38 -2.42
N ILE A 68 9.94 18.54 -2.59
CA ILE A 68 11.19 18.57 -1.81
C ILE A 68 12.32 18.91 -2.77
N GLY A 69 12.71 20.19 -2.79
CA GLY A 69 13.68 20.71 -3.75
C GLY A 69 13.15 20.58 -5.18
N LYS A 70 13.80 19.75 -6.00
CA LYS A 70 13.38 19.47 -7.40
C LYS A 70 12.49 18.23 -7.54
N ASN A 71 12.30 17.47 -6.46
CA ASN A 71 11.57 16.21 -6.49
C ASN A 71 10.11 16.44 -6.13
N LYS A 72 9.23 15.86 -6.94
CA LYS A 72 7.78 15.87 -6.77
C LYS A 72 7.30 14.46 -6.49
N ILE A 73 6.73 14.27 -5.31
CA ILE A 73 6.23 12.98 -4.85
C ILE A 73 4.83 13.11 -4.27
N VAL A 74 4.07 12.03 -4.28
CA VAL A 74 2.75 11.95 -3.64
C VAL A 74 2.67 10.64 -2.86
N PHE A 75 2.12 10.68 -1.65
CA PHE A 75 1.92 9.45 -0.89
C PHE A 75 0.84 8.59 -1.56
N ALA A 76 1.13 7.31 -1.82
CA ALA A 76 0.25 6.45 -2.63
C ALA A 76 -1.19 6.36 -2.09
N PRO A 77 -1.44 6.20 -0.77
CA PRO A 77 -2.81 6.22 -0.24
C PRO A 77 -3.54 7.55 -0.51
N ALA A 78 -2.86 8.69 -0.35
CA ALA A 78 -3.46 10.00 -0.61
C ALA A 78 -3.76 10.20 -2.10
N PHE A 79 -2.88 9.71 -2.98
CA PHE A 79 -3.12 9.68 -4.42
C PHE A 79 -4.36 8.85 -4.77
N TYR A 80 -4.48 7.63 -4.24
CA TYR A 80 -5.64 6.78 -4.51
C TYR A 80 -6.94 7.38 -3.97
N GLU A 81 -6.90 7.96 -2.77
CA GLU A 81 -8.07 8.65 -2.21
C GLU A 81 -8.49 9.85 -3.08
N TYR A 82 -7.52 10.65 -3.53
CA TYR A 82 -7.78 11.76 -4.46
C TYR A 82 -8.39 11.26 -5.78
N ALA A 83 -7.83 10.20 -6.37
CA ALA A 83 -8.33 9.63 -7.62
C ALA A 83 -9.75 9.06 -7.47
N MET A 84 -10.04 8.38 -6.36
CA MET A 84 -11.37 7.81 -6.08
C MET A 84 -12.45 8.88 -5.85
N LYS A 85 -12.08 10.08 -5.38
CA LYS A 85 -13.03 11.21 -5.27
C LYS A 85 -13.52 11.70 -6.64
N GLY A 86 -12.88 11.30 -7.74
CA GLY A 86 -13.31 11.63 -9.09
C GLY A 86 -13.37 13.14 -9.32
N VAL A 87 -12.36 13.87 -8.82
CA VAL A 87 -12.30 15.33 -8.92
C VAL A 87 -12.35 15.72 -10.39
N LYS A 88 -13.45 16.35 -10.80
CA LYS A 88 -13.63 16.89 -12.15
C LYS A 88 -12.82 18.18 -12.27
N ASP A 89 -12.18 18.34 -13.42
CA ASP A 89 -11.40 19.52 -13.79
C ASP A 89 -12.26 20.80 -13.83
#